data_AF-A0A2I0T4N1-F1
#
_entry.id   AF-A0A2I0T4N1-F1
#
_cell.length_a   1.000
_cell.length_b   1.000
_cell.length_c   1.000
_cell.angle_alpha   90.00
_cell.angle_beta   90.00
_cell.angle_gamma   90.00
#
_symmetry.space_group_name_H-M   'P 1'
#
loop_
_entity.id
_entity.type
_entity.pdbx_description
1 polymer ?
#
loop_
_entity_poly.entity_id
_entity_poly.type
_entity_poly.pdbx_seq_one_letter_code
_entity_poly.pdbx_strand_id
1 'polypeptide(L)'
;MGRYAIVVAGDIAVYATGNARPTGGAGAVAMLVGPNAPLIFERGLRGTHMQHVYDFYKPDMASEYPVVDGKLSIQCYLSALDRCYTVYRNKIHTQWQKEGTERRFTLNDFGFMIFHSPYCKLVQKSVARLLLNDFLCDQNLEKANGVFSGLEAFRYSAEQLAGQRISVFSYGSGFAATLYSIRVTQDATPGSALNKITASLCDLKTRLDSRKCIAPDVFAESMKIRQDTHNLASYIPQSSVEDLFEGTWYLVRVDEKHRRTYARRPLMGDGPLEAGVEVVHPGIVHEVNTQHSF
;
A
#
# COMPACT_ATOMS: atom_id res chain seq x y z
N MET A 1 28.01 11.16 -11.44
CA MET A 1 27.20 10.15 -10.72
C MET A 1 25.98 10.83 -10.12
N GLY A 2 24.79 10.24 -10.23
CA GLY A 2 23.56 10.75 -9.61
C GLY A 2 23.23 10.03 -8.31
N ARG A 3 22.62 10.73 -7.34
CA ARG A 3 22.09 10.13 -6.10
C ARG A 3 20.83 9.31 -6.39
N TYR A 4 20.51 8.34 -5.53
CA TYR A 4 19.20 7.67 -5.55
C TYR A 4 18.08 8.61 -5.13
N ALA A 5 16.86 8.32 -5.58
CA ALA A 5 15.64 8.86 -5.00
C ALA A 5 15.01 7.83 -4.05
N ILE A 6 14.38 8.30 -2.98
CA ILE A 6 13.59 7.47 -2.07
C ILE A 6 12.14 7.92 -2.13
N VAL A 7 11.22 6.96 -2.28
CA VAL A 7 9.79 7.18 -2.21
C VAL A 7 9.27 6.44 -0.99
N VAL A 8 8.53 7.14 -0.13
CA VAL A 8 7.87 6.54 1.03
C VAL A 8 6.37 6.79 0.91
N ALA A 9 5.58 5.71 0.97
CA ALA A 9 4.13 5.77 1.01
C ALA A 9 3.66 5.01 2.26
N GLY A 10 2.82 5.64 3.07
CA GLY A 10 2.27 5.02 4.26
C GLY A 10 1.01 5.72 4.72
N ASP A 11 0.11 4.96 5.32
CA ASP A 11 -1.21 5.42 5.74
C ASP A 11 -1.73 4.62 6.93
N ILE A 12 -2.64 5.24 7.68
CA ILE A 12 -3.51 4.59 8.66
C ILE A 12 -4.95 4.83 8.20
N ALA A 13 -5.52 3.83 7.52
CA ALA A 13 -6.86 3.88 6.97
C ALA A 13 -7.88 3.40 8.02
N VAL A 14 -8.53 4.35 8.69
CA VAL A 14 -9.57 4.09 9.70
C VAL A 14 -10.91 4.71 9.29
N TYR A 15 -11.99 4.05 9.70
CA TYR A 15 -13.36 4.43 9.37
C TYR A 15 -14.25 4.42 10.62
N ALA A 16 -15.28 5.26 10.59
CA ALA A 16 -16.35 5.22 11.58
C ALA A 16 -17.01 3.83 11.63
N THR A 17 -17.75 3.54 12.71
CA THR A 17 -18.49 2.28 12.82
C THR A 17 -19.46 2.13 11.65
N GLY A 18 -19.47 0.95 11.03
CA GLY A 18 -20.29 0.66 9.85
C GLY A 18 -19.55 -0.20 8.83
N ASN A 19 -20.13 -0.31 7.63
CA ASN A 19 -19.70 -1.26 6.60
C ASN A 19 -18.30 -1.00 6.02
N ALA A 20 -17.77 0.22 6.19
CA ALA A 20 -16.41 0.57 5.73
C ALA A 20 -15.33 0.22 6.77
N ARG A 21 -15.67 0.00 8.04
CA ARG A 21 -14.68 -0.34 9.08
C ARG A 21 -13.85 -1.58 8.75
N PRO A 22 -14.43 -2.68 8.24
CA PRO A 22 -13.66 -3.87 7.85
C PRO A 22 -12.71 -3.66 6.66
N THR A 23 -12.78 -2.53 5.95
CA THR A 23 -11.88 -2.19 4.82
C THR A 23 -10.75 -1.26 5.23
N GLY A 24 -10.53 -1.07 6.54
CA GLY A 24 -9.38 -0.33 7.07
C GLY A 24 -8.07 -1.10 6.98
N GLY A 25 -6.99 -0.47 7.42
CA GLY A 25 -5.66 -1.06 7.45
C GLY A 25 -4.60 -0.03 7.78
N ALA A 26 -3.36 -0.48 7.98
CA ALA A 26 -2.23 0.40 8.17
C ALA A 26 -0.96 -0.25 7.62
N GLY A 27 -0.04 0.57 7.13
CA GLY A 27 1.24 0.11 6.62
C GLY A 27 2.05 1.22 5.97
N ALA A 28 3.31 0.91 5.68
CA ALA A 28 4.19 1.78 4.92
C ALA A 28 5.13 0.95 4.03
N VAL A 29 5.52 1.51 2.89
CA VAL A 29 6.48 0.96 1.94
C VAL A 29 7.49 2.04 1.57
N ALA A 30 8.77 1.70 1.59
CA ALA A 30 9.84 2.52 1.06
C ALA A 30 10.40 1.88 -0.21
N MET A 31 10.54 2.68 -1.28
CA MET A 31 11.08 2.25 -2.57
C MET A 31 12.32 3.09 -2.89
N LEU A 32 13.43 2.42 -3.19
CA LEU A 32 14.64 3.07 -3.71
C LEU A 32 14.58 3.10 -5.24
N VAL A 33 14.75 4.27 -5.83
CA VAL A 33 14.65 4.49 -7.28
C VAL A 33 15.99 4.96 -7.82
N GLY A 34 16.49 4.29 -8.86
CA GLY A 34 17.76 4.58 -9.49
C GLY A 34 17.89 3.99 -10.90
N PRO A 35 18.99 4.28 -11.60
CA PRO A 35 19.28 3.68 -12.90
C PRO A 35 19.56 2.17 -12.75
N ASN A 36 19.42 1.44 -13.86
CA ASN A 36 19.70 -0.01 -13.94
C ASN A 36 18.90 -0.87 -12.94
N ALA A 37 17.65 -0.46 -12.68
CA ALA A 37 16.76 -1.16 -11.77
C ALA A 37 16.27 -2.51 -12.35
N PRO A 38 15.97 -3.51 -11.50
CA PRO A 38 15.37 -4.77 -11.95
C PRO A 38 13.89 -4.63 -12.34
N LEU A 39 13.24 -3.57 -11.86
CA LEU A 39 11.85 -3.20 -12.15
C LEU A 39 11.85 -1.82 -12.83
N ILE A 40 11.64 -1.80 -14.14
CA ILE A 40 11.89 -0.64 -15.00
C ILE A 40 10.55 -0.04 -15.44
N PHE A 41 10.30 1.23 -15.13
CA PHE A 41 9.14 1.93 -15.69
C PHE A 41 9.21 1.96 -17.22
N GLU A 42 8.15 1.51 -17.90
CA GLU A 42 8.09 1.65 -19.35
C GLU A 42 7.82 3.11 -19.72
N ARG A 43 8.73 3.67 -20.52
CA ARG A 43 8.75 5.11 -20.81
C ARG A 43 7.57 5.50 -21.70
N GLY A 44 6.91 6.60 -21.35
CA GLY A 44 5.76 7.11 -22.09
C GLY A 44 4.45 6.36 -21.88
N LEU A 45 4.45 5.23 -21.16
CA LEU A 45 3.25 4.38 -20.96
C LEU A 45 2.55 4.67 -19.63
N ARG A 46 1.99 5.88 -19.51
CA ARG A 46 1.15 6.30 -18.37
C ARG A 46 -0.22 6.73 -18.86
N GLY A 47 -1.25 5.94 -18.62
CA GLY A 47 -2.65 6.29 -18.87
C GLY A 47 -3.25 6.94 -17.64
N THR A 48 -3.35 8.26 -17.61
CA THR A 48 -3.83 9.03 -16.46
C THR A 48 -5.24 9.57 -16.71
N HIS A 49 -6.07 9.54 -15.68
CA HIS A 49 -7.38 10.19 -15.66
C HIS A 49 -7.58 10.90 -14.32
N MET A 50 -8.03 12.14 -14.36
CA MET A 50 -8.33 12.96 -13.18
C MET A 50 -9.68 13.62 -13.40
N GLN A 51 -10.49 13.68 -12.36
CA GLN A 51 -11.83 14.25 -12.43
C GLN A 51 -12.25 14.74 -11.06
N HIS A 52 -12.90 15.90 -11.00
CA HIS A 52 -13.52 16.37 -9.76
C HIS A 52 -14.74 15.52 -9.40
N VAL A 53 -14.74 14.91 -8.21
CA VAL A 53 -15.87 14.15 -7.64
C VAL A 53 -15.75 14.07 -6.12
N TYR A 54 -16.85 13.76 -5.44
CA TYR A 54 -16.95 13.58 -3.99
C TYR A 54 -17.27 12.14 -3.61
N ASP A 55 -16.51 11.18 -4.13
CA ASP A 55 -16.72 9.76 -3.86
C ASP A 55 -16.19 9.33 -2.48
N PHE A 56 -15.03 9.87 -2.09
CA PHE A 56 -14.45 9.76 -0.76
C PHE A 56 -13.56 10.98 -0.51
N TYR A 57 -13.73 11.63 0.63
CA TYR A 57 -12.97 12.84 1.01
C TYR A 57 -13.00 13.04 2.53
N LYS A 58 -12.11 13.88 3.06
CA LYS A 58 -11.98 14.19 4.50
C LYS A 58 -12.23 15.69 4.75
N PRO A 59 -13.50 16.12 4.80
CA PRO A 59 -13.82 17.54 4.97
C PRO A 59 -13.76 18.00 6.44
N ASP A 60 -13.97 17.09 7.38
CA ASP A 60 -13.96 17.37 8.81
C ASP A 60 -12.53 17.26 9.35
N MET A 61 -11.95 18.40 9.71
CA MET A 61 -10.57 18.48 10.20
C MET A 61 -10.41 18.00 11.65
N ALA A 62 -11.51 17.86 12.40
CA ALA A 62 -11.47 17.37 13.77
C ALA A 62 -11.55 15.84 13.85
N SER A 63 -11.86 15.17 12.73
CA SER A 63 -12.07 13.73 12.64
C SER A 63 -11.09 13.10 11.66
N GLU A 64 -10.59 11.92 12.01
CA GLU A 64 -9.77 11.13 11.09
C GLU A 64 -10.60 10.44 9.99
N TYR A 65 -11.91 10.28 10.25
CA TYR A 65 -12.80 9.48 9.43
C TYR A 65 -13.23 10.23 8.16
N PRO A 66 -13.23 9.55 7.01
CA PRO A 66 -13.69 10.12 5.75
C PRO A 66 -15.22 10.17 5.67
N VAL A 67 -15.72 11.10 4.86
CA VAL A 67 -17.04 11.00 4.24
C VAL A 67 -16.90 10.12 3.00
N VAL A 68 -17.70 9.06 2.91
CA VAL A 68 -17.62 8.07 1.83
C VAL A 68 -19.00 7.74 1.28
N ASP A 69 -19.16 7.91 -0.03
CA ASP A 69 -20.25 7.28 -0.79
C ASP A 69 -19.70 6.00 -1.41
N GLY A 70 -19.93 4.87 -0.74
CA GLY A 70 -19.36 3.58 -1.14
C GLY A 70 -19.80 3.13 -2.53
N LYS A 71 -21.02 3.47 -2.97
CA LYS A 71 -21.51 3.12 -4.31
C LYS A 71 -20.81 3.99 -5.36
N LEU A 72 -20.75 5.29 -5.12
CA LEU A 72 -20.09 6.23 -6.02
C LEU A 72 -18.60 5.93 -6.13
N SER A 73 -17.92 5.61 -5.03
CA SER A 73 -16.49 5.26 -5.02
C SER A 73 -16.16 4.05 -5.88
N ILE A 74 -16.99 3.00 -5.86
CA ILE A 74 -16.83 1.84 -6.76
C ILE A 74 -17.04 2.25 -8.23
N GLN A 75 -18.03 3.10 -8.51
CA GLN A 75 -18.30 3.57 -9.86
C GLN A 75 -17.16 4.44 -10.41
N CYS A 76 -16.64 5.38 -9.60
CA CYS A 76 -15.50 6.22 -9.93
C CYS A 76 -14.22 5.42 -10.13
N TYR A 77 -13.95 4.44 -9.27
CA TYR A 77 -12.81 3.54 -9.42
C TYR A 77 -12.84 2.80 -10.76
N LEU A 78 -13.98 2.18 -11.11
CA LEU A 78 -14.09 1.39 -12.35
C LEU A 78 -14.11 2.28 -13.60
N SER A 79 -14.74 3.46 -13.55
CA SER A 79 -14.71 4.40 -14.67
C SER A 79 -13.32 4.99 -14.89
N ALA A 80 -12.58 5.25 -13.82
CA ALA A 80 -11.18 5.64 -13.88
C ALA A 80 -10.30 4.54 -14.49
N LEU A 81 -10.55 3.28 -14.12
CA LEU A 81 -9.86 2.11 -14.70
C LEU A 81 -10.09 2.02 -16.21
N ASP A 82 -11.35 2.12 -16.66
CA ASP A 82 -11.70 2.09 -18.09
C ASP A 82 -10.95 3.19 -18.87
N ARG A 83 -10.95 4.41 -18.32
CA ARG A 83 -10.30 5.56 -18.98
C ARG A 83 -8.79 5.42 -18.99
N CYS A 84 -8.18 5.05 -17.87
CA CYS A 84 -6.73 4.85 -17.76
C CYS A 84 -6.27 3.73 -18.69
N TYR A 85 -6.99 2.61 -18.75
CA TYR A 85 -6.68 1.51 -19.64
C TYR A 85 -6.77 1.90 -21.11
N THR A 86 -7.82 2.65 -21.49
CA THR A 86 -7.95 3.17 -22.86
C THR A 86 -6.79 4.09 -23.24
N VAL A 87 -6.41 5.04 -22.38
CA VAL A 87 -5.26 5.92 -22.65
C VAL A 87 -3.96 5.13 -22.74
N TYR A 88 -3.76 4.15 -21.85
CA TYR A 88 -2.59 3.28 -21.89
C TYR A 88 -2.51 2.48 -23.21
N ARG A 89 -3.61 1.83 -23.62
CA ARG A 89 -3.70 1.07 -24.88
C ARG A 89 -3.36 1.93 -26.09
N ASN A 90 -3.88 3.16 -26.14
CA ASN A 90 -3.58 4.09 -27.23
C ASN A 90 -2.07 4.42 -27.28
N LYS A 91 -1.46 4.69 -26.12
CA LYS A 91 -0.04 5.05 -26.04
C LYS A 91 0.88 3.90 -26.47
N ILE A 92 0.62 2.68 -26.00
CA ILE A 92 1.43 1.52 -26.40
C ILE A 92 1.19 1.15 -27.87
N HIS A 93 -0.04 1.29 -28.37
CA HIS A 93 -0.33 1.08 -29.79
C HIS A 93 0.45 2.05 -30.67
N THR A 94 0.50 3.35 -30.32
CA THR A 94 1.32 4.34 -31.05
C THR A 94 2.80 4.00 -31.00
N GLN A 95 3.32 3.44 -29.90
CA GLN A 95 4.72 3.00 -29.83
C GLN A 95 4.96 1.79 -30.74
N TRP A 96 4.11 0.76 -30.67
CA TRP A 96 4.20 -0.44 -31.49
C TRP A 96 4.07 -0.17 -32.98
N GLN A 97 3.19 0.75 -33.39
CA GLN A 97 3.07 1.16 -34.79
C GLN A 97 4.38 1.76 -35.33
N LYS A 98 5.09 2.57 -34.52
CA LYS A 98 6.40 3.12 -34.89
C LYS A 98 7.48 2.04 -35.02
N GLU A 99 7.30 0.93 -34.31
CA GLU A 99 8.16 -0.26 -34.36
C GLU A 99 7.72 -1.28 -35.41
N GLY A 100 6.72 -0.96 -36.25
CA GLY A 100 6.21 -1.84 -37.32
C GLY A 100 5.32 -2.99 -36.84
N THR A 101 4.79 -2.91 -35.61
CA THR A 101 3.90 -3.92 -35.02
C THR A 101 2.44 -3.46 -35.07
N GLU A 102 1.62 -4.11 -35.88
CA GLU A 102 0.18 -3.79 -36.06
C GLU A 102 -0.76 -4.66 -35.22
N ARG A 103 -0.36 -5.03 -33.99
CA ARG A 103 -1.21 -5.81 -33.08
C ARG A 103 -1.93 -4.93 -32.06
N ARG A 104 -3.11 -5.37 -31.63
CA ARG A 104 -3.85 -4.72 -30.54
C ARG A 104 -3.29 -5.15 -29.19
N PHE A 105 -3.29 -4.20 -28.25
CA PHE A 105 -2.95 -4.48 -26.86
C PHE A 105 -4.17 -5.07 -26.13
N THR A 106 -3.95 -6.15 -25.38
CA THR A 106 -4.95 -6.84 -24.57
C THR A 106 -4.39 -7.21 -23.20
N LEU A 107 -5.22 -7.78 -22.32
CA LEU A 107 -4.80 -8.32 -21.04
C LEU A 107 -3.71 -9.40 -21.17
N ASN A 108 -3.67 -10.15 -22.26
CA ASN A 108 -2.65 -11.18 -22.50
C ASN A 108 -1.24 -10.60 -22.70
N ASP A 109 -1.12 -9.28 -22.89
CA ASP A 109 0.15 -8.57 -23.00
C ASP A 109 0.74 -8.17 -21.64
N PHE A 110 0.01 -8.42 -20.55
CA PHE A 110 0.48 -8.31 -19.19
C PHE A 110 0.76 -9.72 -18.62
N GLY A 111 1.97 -9.92 -18.11
CA GLY A 111 2.28 -11.13 -17.33
C GLY A 111 1.64 -11.07 -15.93
N PHE A 112 1.58 -9.85 -15.36
CA PHE A 112 0.95 -9.60 -14.06
C PHE A 112 0.18 -8.29 -14.07
N MET A 113 -0.84 -8.22 -13.21
CA MET A 113 -1.62 -7.01 -13.00
C MET A 113 -1.75 -6.75 -11.51
N ILE A 114 -1.38 -5.55 -11.08
CA ILE A 114 -1.52 -5.10 -9.70
C ILE A 114 -2.38 -3.84 -9.66
N PHE A 115 -3.17 -3.71 -8.59
CA PHE A 115 -4.19 -2.69 -8.42
C PHE A 115 -4.08 -2.07 -7.04
N HIS A 116 -4.51 -0.81 -6.91
CA HIS A 116 -4.96 -0.30 -5.63
C HIS A 116 -6.06 -1.22 -5.10
N SER A 117 -5.88 -1.76 -3.89
CA SER A 117 -6.73 -2.83 -3.36
C SER A 117 -7.42 -2.38 -2.07
N PRO A 118 -8.52 -1.60 -2.15
CA PRO A 118 -9.30 -1.26 -0.95
C PRO A 118 -9.90 -2.51 -0.31
N TYR A 119 -10.24 -3.52 -1.12
CA TYR A 119 -10.59 -4.87 -0.69
C TYR A 119 -10.50 -5.85 -1.88
N CYS A 120 -10.17 -7.12 -1.63
CA CYS A 120 -9.83 -8.09 -2.67
C CYS A 120 -10.95 -8.32 -3.71
N LYS A 121 -12.23 -8.22 -3.29
CA LYS A 121 -13.36 -8.39 -4.22
C LYS A 121 -13.40 -7.30 -5.30
N LEU A 122 -12.99 -6.06 -5.00
CA LEU A 122 -12.92 -5.02 -6.02
C LEU A 122 -11.82 -5.31 -7.04
N VAL A 123 -10.68 -5.85 -6.61
CA VAL A 123 -9.59 -6.26 -7.51
C VAL A 123 -10.06 -7.36 -8.47
N GLN A 124 -10.77 -8.38 -7.97
CA GLN A 124 -11.36 -9.42 -8.82
C GLN A 124 -12.31 -8.82 -9.88
N LYS A 125 -13.18 -7.88 -9.48
CA LYS A 125 -14.07 -7.16 -10.41
C LYS A 125 -13.29 -6.30 -11.41
N SER A 126 -12.15 -5.75 -11.02
CA SER A 126 -11.29 -4.90 -11.85
C SER A 126 -10.65 -5.70 -12.99
N VAL A 127 -10.14 -6.90 -12.71
CA VAL A 127 -9.63 -7.80 -13.75
C VAL A 127 -10.74 -8.17 -14.73
N ALA A 128 -11.92 -8.56 -14.22
CA ALA A 128 -13.08 -8.84 -15.06
C ALA A 128 -13.52 -7.62 -15.90
N ARG A 129 -13.40 -6.40 -15.35
CA ARG A 129 -13.71 -5.15 -16.06
C ARG A 129 -12.74 -4.88 -17.20
N LEU A 130 -11.45 -5.13 -17.02
CA LEU A 130 -10.47 -5.01 -18.10
C LEU A 130 -10.74 -6.04 -19.21
N LEU A 131 -11.11 -7.26 -18.83
CA LEU A 131 -11.48 -8.29 -19.81
C LEU A 131 -12.72 -7.87 -20.63
N LEU A 132 -13.71 -7.27 -19.97
CA LEU A 132 -14.86 -6.67 -20.66
C LEU A 132 -14.43 -5.55 -21.61
N ASN A 133 -13.47 -4.70 -21.24
CA ASN A 133 -12.94 -3.66 -22.13
C ASN A 133 -12.25 -4.23 -23.37
N ASP A 134 -11.56 -5.37 -23.24
CA ASP A 134 -10.97 -6.07 -24.39
C ASP A 134 -12.06 -6.66 -25.28
N PHE A 135 -13.04 -7.35 -24.68
CA PHE A 135 -14.18 -7.93 -25.40
C PHE A 135 -14.96 -6.87 -26.19
N LEU A 136 -15.30 -5.73 -25.57
CA LEU A 136 -16.04 -4.65 -26.23
C LEU A 136 -15.24 -3.93 -27.32
N CYS A 137 -13.91 -4.07 -27.33
CA CYS A 137 -13.04 -3.53 -28.38
C CYS A 137 -12.74 -4.56 -29.48
N ASP A 138 -13.12 -5.82 -29.30
CA ASP A 138 -13.01 -6.83 -30.35
C ASP A 138 -14.13 -6.63 -31.38
N GLN A 139 -13.75 -6.61 -32.66
CA GLN A 139 -14.68 -6.44 -33.78
C GLN A 139 -15.09 -7.79 -34.40
N ASN A 140 -14.46 -8.89 -33.98
CA ASN A 140 -14.75 -10.23 -34.46
C ASN A 140 -15.56 -11.02 -33.40
N LEU A 141 -16.89 -10.93 -33.48
CA LEU A 141 -17.83 -11.61 -32.57
C LEU A 141 -17.90 -13.14 -32.74
N GLU A 142 -17.20 -13.70 -33.73
CA GLU A 142 -17.10 -15.15 -33.92
C GLU A 142 -15.75 -15.67 -33.44
N LYS A 143 -15.76 -16.35 -32.29
CA LYS A 143 -15.02 -17.61 -32.07
C LYS A 143 -15.41 -18.23 -30.73
N ALA A 144 -16.28 -19.23 -30.85
CA ALA A 144 -16.44 -20.31 -29.90
C ALA A 144 -15.12 -21.08 -29.76
N ASN A 145 -14.22 -20.63 -28.87
CA ASN A 145 -13.14 -21.42 -28.25
C ASN A 145 -12.60 -20.62 -27.07
N GLY A 146 -13.08 -20.95 -25.87
CA GLY A 146 -12.87 -20.17 -24.64
C GLY A 146 -11.42 -20.08 -24.21
N VAL A 147 -10.96 -18.85 -23.96
CA VAL A 147 -9.57 -18.50 -23.59
C VAL A 147 -9.25 -18.77 -22.10
N PHE A 148 -10.06 -19.55 -21.37
CA PHE A 148 -10.03 -19.50 -19.90
C PHE A 148 -10.07 -20.86 -19.19
N SER A 149 -9.07 -21.71 -19.46
CA SER A 149 -8.65 -22.75 -18.52
C SER A 149 -7.34 -22.33 -17.84
N GLY A 150 -7.17 -22.63 -16.54
CA GLY A 150 -5.86 -22.55 -15.88
C GLY A 150 -5.58 -21.36 -14.94
N LEU A 151 -6.59 -20.74 -14.32
CA LEU A 151 -6.38 -19.72 -13.26
C LEU A 151 -5.79 -20.30 -11.95
N GLU A 152 -5.44 -21.58 -11.91
CA GLU A 152 -4.81 -22.30 -10.80
C GLU A 152 -3.29 -22.02 -10.66
N ALA A 153 -2.65 -21.38 -11.65
CA ALA A 153 -1.19 -21.32 -11.73
C ALA A 153 -0.50 -20.22 -10.89
N PHE A 154 -1.20 -19.54 -9.97
CA PHE A 154 -0.65 -18.39 -9.25
C PHE A 154 0.15 -18.80 -7.99
N ARG A 155 1.32 -19.43 -8.19
CA ARG A 155 2.43 -19.47 -7.23
C ARG A 155 3.73 -19.28 -8.01
N TYR A 156 4.41 -18.15 -7.82
CA TYR A 156 5.50 -17.75 -8.71
C TYR A 156 6.88 -17.70 -8.05
N SER A 157 7.90 -18.06 -8.83
CA SER A 157 9.34 -17.89 -8.53
C SER A 157 9.96 -16.70 -9.29
N ALA A 158 11.20 -16.34 -8.98
CA ALA A 158 11.91 -15.24 -9.62
C ALA A 158 12.12 -15.45 -11.13
N GLU A 159 12.30 -16.69 -11.56
CA GLU A 159 12.48 -17.08 -12.97
C GLU A 159 11.22 -16.80 -13.81
N GLN A 160 10.04 -16.84 -13.18
CA GLN A 160 8.77 -16.57 -13.86
C GLN A 160 8.45 -15.07 -13.98
N LEU A 161 9.14 -14.21 -13.22
CA LEU A 161 9.03 -12.74 -13.31
C LEU A 161 9.88 -12.16 -14.45
N ALA A 162 10.97 -12.83 -14.83
CA ALA A 162 11.94 -12.31 -15.79
C ALA A 162 11.29 -11.93 -17.14
N GLY A 163 11.58 -10.72 -17.62
CA GLY A 163 11.05 -10.21 -18.90
C GLY A 163 9.56 -9.82 -18.90
N GLN A 164 8.83 -10.12 -17.83
CA GLN A 164 7.39 -9.89 -17.77
C GLN A 164 7.04 -8.40 -17.76
N ARG A 165 5.83 -8.11 -18.24
CA ARG A 165 5.20 -6.79 -18.10
C ARG A 165 4.20 -6.84 -16.95
N ILE A 166 4.39 -5.98 -15.96
CA ILE A 166 3.49 -5.82 -14.82
C ILE A 166 2.67 -4.55 -15.04
N SER A 167 1.35 -4.67 -15.14
CA SER A 167 0.46 -3.51 -15.11
C SER A 167 0.27 -3.03 -13.68
N VAL A 168 0.21 -1.72 -13.48
CA VAL A 168 -0.01 -1.09 -12.18
C VAL A 168 -1.11 -0.05 -12.31
N PHE A 169 -2.26 -0.32 -11.71
CA PHE A 169 -3.35 0.64 -11.61
C PHE A 169 -3.38 1.27 -10.21
N SER A 170 -3.09 2.56 -10.15
CA SER A 170 -3.19 3.38 -8.93
C SER A 170 -4.42 4.28 -9.00
N TYR A 171 -5.18 4.34 -7.91
CA TYR A 171 -6.39 5.15 -7.77
C TYR A 171 -6.38 5.84 -6.40
N GLY A 172 -6.76 7.12 -6.36
CA GLY A 172 -7.09 7.83 -5.14
C GLY A 172 -8.33 8.68 -5.38
N SER A 173 -9.31 8.59 -4.47
CA SER A 173 -10.59 9.30 -4.55
C SER A 173 -10.47 10.83 -4.61
N GLY A 174 -11.50 11.48 -5.14
CA GLY A 174 -11.49 12.92 -5.44
C GLY A 174 -11.53 13.31 -6.94
N PHE A 175 -11.14 12.50 -7.93
CA PHE A 175 -10.17 11.42 -7.94
C PHE A 175 -9.01 11.72 -8.91
N ALA A 176 -7.89 11.04 -8.67
CA ALA A 176 -6.77 10.93 -9.60
C ALA A 176 -6.39 9.46 -9.75
N ALA A 177 -6.20 9.00 -10.99
CA ALA A 177 -5.87 7.62 -11.29
C ALA A 177 -4.84 7.52 -12.41
N THR A 178 -4.01 6.48 -12.38
CA THR A 178 -3.08 6.16 -13.46
C THR A 178 -2.88 4.66 -13.59
N LEU A 179 -3.00 4.16 -14.83
CA LEU A 179 -2.50 2.86 -15.23
C LEU A 179 -1.15 3.03 -15.92
N TYR A 180 -0.11 2.38 -15.41
CA TYR A 180 1.21 2.36 -16.01
C TYR A 180 1.77 0.93 -16.00
N SER A 181 2.95 0.73 -16.58
CA SER A 181 3.57 -0.58 -16.59
C SER A 181 5.05 -0.56 -16.18
N ILE A 182 5.46 -1.69 -15.64
CA ILE A 182 6.83 -2.00 -15.25
C ILE A 182 7.29 -3.19 -16.10
N ARG A 183 8.46 -3.07 -16.71
CA ARG A 183 9.19 -4.17 -17.33
C ARG A 183 10.14 -4.77 -16.29
N VAL A 184 10.05 -6.07 -16.08
CA VAL A 184 11.03 -6.80 -15.28
C VAL A 184 12.27 -7.08 -16.13
N THR A 185 13.47 -6.93 -15.55
CA THR A 185 14.72 -7.32 -16.19
C THR A 185 14.70 -8.80 -16.61
N GLN A 186 15.47 -9.14 -17.63
CA GLN A 186 15.68 -10.55 -18.03
C GLN A 186 16.67 -11.26 -17.10
N ASP A 187 17.53 -10.52 -16.40
CA ASP A 187 18.56 -11.08 -15.52
C ASP A 187 17.98 -11.59 -14.19
N ALA A 188 17.69 -12.89 -14.15
CA ALA A 188 17.26 -13.62 -12.96
C ALA A 188 18.37 -14.49 -12.36
N THR A 189 19.65 -14.26 -12.70
CA THR A 189 20.76 -15.06 -12.18
C THR A 189 20.91 -14.92 -10.65
N PRO A 190 21.45 -15.93 -9.94
CA PRO A 190 21.75 -15.80 -8.51
C PRO A 190 22.62 -14.56 -8.23
N GLY A 191 22.19 -13.72 -7.29
CA GLY A 191 22.88 -12.46 -6.96
C GLY A 191 22.53 -11.27 -7.86
N SER A 192 21.70 -11.44 -8.90
CA SER A 192 21.19 -10.34 -9.72
C SER A 192 20.34 -9.36 -8.89
N ALA A 193 20.10 -8.16 -9.43
CA ALA A 193 19.23 -7.19 -8.78
C ALA A 193 17.80 -7.72 -8.59
N LEU A 194 17.30 -8.53 -9.54
CA LEU A 194 15.98 -9.17 -9.44
C LEU A 194 15.97 -10.23 -8.32
N ASN A 195 16.99 -11.08 -8.28
CA ASN A 195 17.12 -12.09 -7.22
C ASN A 195 17.20 -11.46 -5.82
N LYS A 196 17.94 -10.35 -5.67
CA LYS A 196 18.04 -9.61 -4.41
C LYS A 196 16.70 -9.03 -3.94
N ILE A 197 15.93 -8.38 -4.82
CA ILE A 197 14.63 -7.82 -4.43
C ILE A 197 13.62 -8.92 -4.10
N THR A 198 13.58 -10.02 -4.86
CA THR A 198 12.70 -11.15 -4.55
C THR A 198 13.08 -11.83 -3.24
N ALA A 199 14.39 -12.00 -2.98
CA ALA A 199 14.88 -12.57 -1.72
C ALA A 199 14.57 -11.66 -0.52
N SER A 200 14.61 -10.33 -0.68
CA SER A 200 14.30 -9.38 0.40
C SER A 200 12.83 -9.41 0.86
N LEU A 201 11.95 -10.08 0.11
CA LEU A 201 10.51 -10.16 0.38
C LEU A 201 10.01 -11.60 0.55
N CYS A 202 10.90 -12.61 0.51
CA CYS A 202 10.48 -14.01 0.54
C CYS A 202 9.89 -14.45 1.89
N ASP A 203 10.21 -13.72 2.96
CA ASP A 203 9.73 -13.96 4.32
C ASP A 203 8.41 -13.22 4.64
N LEU A 204 7.82 -12.52 3.68
CA LEU A 204 6.63 -11.68 3.89
C LEU A 204 5.47 -12.46 4.52
N LYS A 205 5.23 -13.69 4.08
CA LYS A 205 4.18 -14.55 4.64
C LYS A 205 4.48 -14.91 6.10
N THR A 206 5.72 -15.29 6.41
CA THR A 206 6.18 -15.56 7.77
C THR A 206 6.01 -14.35 8.68
N ARG A 207 6.40 -13.15 8.22
CA ARG A 207 6.20 -11.88 8.96
C ARG A 207 4.73 -11.53 9.19
N LEU A 208 3.85 -11.86 8.24
CA LEU A 208 2.42 -11.66 8.41
C LEU A 208 1.81 -12.64 9.42
N ASP A 209 2.29 -13.88 9.42
CA ASP A 209 1.82 -14.96 10.30
C ASP A 209 2.37 -14.82 11.73
N SER A 210 3.47 -14.08 11.92
CA SER A 210 4.02 -13.75 13.25
C SER A 210 3.27 -12.60 13.96
N ARG A 211 2.20 -12.06 13.37
CA ARG A 211 1.39 -11.01 14.00
C ARG A 211 0.49 -11.59 15.09
N LYS A 212 0.23 -10.78 16.12
CA LYS A 212 -0.71 -11.09 17.18
C LYS A 212 -2.15 -10.85 16.70
N CYS A 213 -2.99 -11.88 16.76
CA CYS A 213 -4.42 -11.72 16.54
C CYS A 213 -5.04 -11.05 17.78
N ILE A 214 -5.84 -10.01 17.58
CA ILE A 214 -6.51 -9.26 18.64
C ILE A 214 -8.02 -9.48 18.53
N ALA A 215 -8.67 -9.70 19.67
CA ALA A 215 -10.11 -9.91 19.73
C ALA A 215 -10.88 -8.65 19.26
N PRO A 216 -12.05 -8.81 18.61
CA PRO A 216 -12.77 -7.68 18.02
C PRO A 216 -13.18 -6.56 18.99
N ASP A 217 -13.48 -6.91 20.24
CA ASP A 217 -13.82 -5.98 21.33
C ASP A 217 -12.61 -5.12 21.74
N VAL A 218 -11.43 -5.73 21.91
CA VAL A 218 -10.17 -5.02 22.20
C VAL A 218 -9.78 -4.11 21.03
N PHE A 219 -10.01 -4.54 19.79
CA PHE A 219 -9.84 -3.69 18.61
C PHE A 219 -10.80 -2.49 18.62
N ALA A 220 -12.06 -2.70 18.98
CA ALA A 220 -13.06 -1.63 19.05
C ALA A 220 -12.69 -0.59 20.12
N GLU A 221 -12.19 -1.03 21.28
CA GLU A 221 -11.65 -0.14 22.32
C GLU A 221 -10.45 0.66 21.83
N SER A 222 -9.50 0.01 21.13
CA SER A 222 -8.35 0.69 20.53
C SER A 222 -8.75 1.77 19.52
N MET A 223 -9.79 1.51 18.72
CA MET A 223 -10.36 2.51 17.80
C MET A 223 -11.01 3.68 18.54
N LYS A 224 -11.68 3.42 19.67
CA LYS A 224 -12.24 4.47 20.52
C LYS A 224 -11.15 5.35 21.14
N ILE A 225 -10.11 4.74 21.71
CA ILE A 225 -8.94 5.48 22.24
C ILE A 225 -8.33 6.37 21.15
N ARG A 226 -8.17 5.85 19.92
CA ARG A 226 -7.64 6.64 18.79
C ARG A 226 -8.51 7.86 18.48
N GLN A 227 -9.83 7.69 18.48
CA GLN A 227 -10.77 8.79 18.25
C GLN A 227 -10.68 9.84 19.37
N ASP A 228 -10.69 9.40 20.63
CA ASP A 228 -10.67 10.28 21.80
C ASP A 228 -9.32 11.03 21.93
N THR A 229 -8.24 10.45 21.42
CA THR A 229 -6.88 11.01 21.49
C THR A 229 -6.43 11.78 20.24
N HIS A 230 -7.24 11.82 19.17
CA HIS A 230 -6.82 12.36 17.86
C HIS A 230 -6.25 13.77 17.91
N ASN A 231 -6.88 14.66 18.69
CA ASN A 231 -6.52 16.07 18.83
C ASN A 231 -5.91 16.42 20.20
N LEU A 232 -5.56 15.43 21.02
CA LEU A 232 -5.01 15.70 22.35
C LEU A 232 -3.53 16.13 22.29
N ALA A 233 -3.22 17.21 22.99
CA ALA A 233 -1.87 17.58 23.39
C ALA A 233 -1.55 17.01 24.78
N SER A 234 -0.27 17.09 25.19
CA SER A 234 0.17 16.62 26.51
C SER A 234 -0.22 15.16 26.82
N TYR A 235 -0.04 14.28 25.84
CA TYR A 235 -0.45 12.87 25.91
C TYR A 235 0.75 11.92 25.79
N ILE A 236 0.75 10.89 26.63
CA ILE A 236 1.70 9.77 26.58
C ILE A 236 0.92 8.52 26.17
N PRO A 237 1.22 7.91 25.00
CA PRO A 237 0.57 6.65 24.60
C PRO A 237 0.76 5.55 25.63
N GLN A 238 -0.33 4.84 25.95
CA GLN A 238 -0.34 3.79 26.99
C GLN A 238 -0.11 2.37 26.44
N SER A 239 -0.01 2.21 25.12
CA SER A 239 0.16 0.90 24.49
C SER A 239 1.54 0.30 24.77
N SER A 240 1.61 -1.02 24.96
CA SER A 240 2.88 -1.71 25.19
C SER A 240 3.82 -1.59 23.99
N VAL A 241 5.08 -1.22 24.25
CA VAL A 241 6.16 -1.21 23.27
C VAL A 241 6.63 -2.63 22.94
N GLU A 242 6.39 -3.59 23.84
CA GLU A 242 6.83 -4.99 23.68
C GLU A 242 6.09 -5.72 22.56
N ASP A 243 4.84 -5.30 22.27
CA ASP A 243 4.02 -5.85 21.18
C ASP A 243 4.48 -5.35 19.78
N LEU A 244 5.40 -4.38 19.71
CA LEU A 244 5.93 -3.88 18.44
C LEU A 244 7.02 -4.80 17.89
N PHE A 245 7.13 -4.91 16.56
CA PHE A 245 8.27 -5.58 15.94
C PHE A 245 9.60 -4.87 16.26
N GLU A 246 10.69 -5.61 16.27
CA GLU A 246 12.03 -5.06 16.53
C GLU A 246 12.37 -3.95 15.54
N GLY A 247 13.08 -2.92 16.00
CA GLY A 247 13.44 -1.78 15.16
C GLY A 247 12.29 -0.85 14.77
N THR A 248 11.06 -1.08 15.27
CA THR A 248 9.90 -0.21 15.00
C THR A 248 10.05 1.12 15.73
N TRP A 249 9.87 2.22 15.01
CA TRP A 249 9.72 3.55 15.60
C TRP A 249 8.32 3.74 16.18
N TYR A 250 8.23 4.33 17.37
CA TYR A 250 6.97 4.56 18.07
C TYR A 250 6.91 5.95 18.72
N LEU A 251 5.69 6.44 18.94
CA LEU A 251 5.43 7.72 19.58
C LEU A 251 5.62 7.59 21.09
N VAL A 252 6.54 8.37 21.66
CA VAL A 252 6.83 8.40 23.10
C VAL A 252 5.89 9.37 23.81
N ARG A 253 5.74 10.58 23.27
CA ARG A 253 4.82 11.60 23.80
C ARG A 253 4.44 12.65 22.76
N VAL A 254 3.31 13.29 23.00
CA VAL A 254 2.90 14.56 22.41
C VAL A 254 2.94 15.60 23.52
N ASP A 255 3.69 16.68 23.35
CA ASP A 255 3.76 17.74 24.36
C ASP A 255 2.65 18.79 24.21
N GLU A 256 2.65 19.79 25.08
CA GLU A 256 1.66 20.88 25.12
C GLU A 256 1.63 21.75 23.87
N LYS A 257 2.67 21.68 23.03
CA LYS A 257 2.79 22.39 21.75
C LYS A 257 2.62 21.46 20.55
N HIS A 258 2.03 20.29 20.76
CA HIS A 258 1.82 19.26 19.74
C HIS A 258 3.11 18.70 19.11
N ARG A 259 4.29 18.94 19.71
CA ARG A 259 5.54 18.36 19.23
C ARG A 259 5.57 16.88 19.63
N ARG A 260 5.99 16.04 18.68
CA ARG A 260 5.99 14.57 18.84
C ARG A 260 7.42 14.08 19.04
N THR A 261 7.64 13.33 20.12
CA THR A 261 8.91 12.64 20.38
C THR A 261 8.76 11.18 20.01
N TYR A 262 9.76 10.63 19.33
CA TYR A 262 9.77 9.23 18.89
C TYR A 262 10.99 8.52 19.45
N ALA A 263 10.85 7.22 19.72
CA ALA A 263 11.93 6.31 20.04
C ALA A 263 11.81 5.06 19.17
N ARG A 264 12.84 4.22 19.19
CA ARG A 264 12.90 2.99 18.40
C ARG A 264 13.01 1.80 19.33
N ARG A 265 12.18 0.77 19.11
CA ARG A 265 12.34 -0.51 19.80
C ARG A 265 13.72 -1.10 19.43
N PRO A 266 14.55 -1.54 20.39
CA PRO A 266 15.86 -2.10 20.10
C PRO A 266 15.80 -3.27 19.11
N LEU A 267 16.90 -3.47 18.38
CA LEU A 267 17.16 -4.71 17.64
C LEU A 267 17.83 -5.70 18.58
N MET A 268 17.53 -7.00 18.50
CA MET A 268 18.35 -7.98 19.22
C MET A 268 19.81 -7.91 18.73
N GLY A 269 20.72 -7.57 19.64
CA GLY A 269 22.16 -7.48 19.37
C GLY A 269 22.74 -6.06 19.34
N ASP A 270 21.90 -5.01 19.36
CA ASP A 270 22.39 -3.67 19.65
C ASP A 270 22.60 -3.56 21.17
N GLY A 271 23.85 -3.27 21.60
CA GLY A 271 24.08 -2.73 22.94
C GLY A 271 23.28 -1.43 23.13
N PRO A 272 23.08 -0.94 24.37
CA PRO A 272 22.24 0.22 24.60
C PRO A 272 22.67 1.39 23.71
N LEU A 273 21.86 1.69 22.69
CA LEU A 273 21.97 2.92 21.91
C LEU A 273 21.84 4.06 22.92
N GLU A 274 22.80 4.97 22.97
CA GLU A 274 22.76 6.13 23.86
C GLU A 274 21.40 6.82 23.71
N ALA A 275 20.55 6.61 24.71
CA ALA A 275 19.28 7.27 24.82
C ALA A 275 19.58 8.73 25.11
N GLY A 276 19.61 9.56 24.08
CA GLY A 276 19.59 11.03 24.21
C GLY A 276 18.26 11.57 24.77
N VAL A 277 17.42 10.73 25.39
CA VAL A 277 16.19 11.10 26.07
C VAL A 277 16.00 10.16 27.25
N GLU A 278 16.08 10.70 28.46
CA GLU A 278 15.74 10.00 29.70
C GLU A 278 14.37 9.33 29.56
N VAL A 279 14.35 8.01 29.68
CA VAL A 279 13.12 7.23 29.81
C VAL A 279 12.55 7.52 31.19
N VAL A 280 11.57 8.43 31.26
CA VAL A 280 10.81 8.67 32.50
C VAL A 280 9.88 7.47 32.70
N HIS A 281 10.35 6.44 33.40
CA HIS A 281 9.47 5.44 33.99
C HIS A 281 8.73 6.08 35.19
N PRO A 282 7.39 5.96 35.28
CA PRO A 282 6.68 6.35 36.48
C PRO A 282 6.85 5.24 37.53
N GLY A 283 7.91 5.35 38.33
CA GLY A 283 8.05 4.56 39.56
C GLY A 283 7.13 5.15 40.64
N ILE A 284 6.15 4.37 41.07
CA ILE A 284 5.37 4.61 42.29
C ILE A 284 6.35 4.61 43.46
N VAL A 285 6.61 5.79 44.03
CA VAL A 285 7.28 5.90 45.33
C VAL A 285 6.18 6.02 46.38
N HIS A 286 6.01 4.95 47.17
CA HIS A 286 5.30 5.04 48.44
C HIS A 286 6.08 5.99 49.36
N GLU A 287 5.50 7.12 49.71
CA GLU A 287 5.97 7.96 50.82
C GLU A 287 5.80 7.17 52.13
N VAL A 288 6.91 6.71 52.70
CA VAL A 288 6.96 6.26 54.09
C VAL A 288 7.10 7.50 54.96
N ASN A 289 5.98 7.85 55.58
CA ASN A 289 5.86 8.90 56.58
C ASN A 289 6.75 8.56 57.79
N THR A 290 7.80 9.34 58.04
CA THR A 290 8.51 9.32 59.33
C THR A 290 8.37 10.70 59.97
N GLN A 291 7.42 10.78 60.90
CA GLN A 291 7.31 11.90 61.85
C GLN A 291 8.51 11.85 62.80
N HIS A 292 9.30 12.92 62.85
CA HIS A 292 10.16 13.21 63.99
C HIS A 292 9.50 14.23 64.90
N SER A 293 9.48 13.87 66.17
CA SER A 293 9.02 14.61 67.33
C SER A 293 9.83 15.87 67.58
N PHE A 294 9.14 16.96 67.89
CA PHE A 294 9.40 17.83 69.04
C PHE A 294 8.05 18.27 69.61
#